data_AF-Q2VZ80-F1
#
_entry.id   AF-Q2VZ80-F1
#
_cell.length_a   1.000
_cell.length_b   1.000
_cell.length_c   1.000
_cell.angle_alpha   90.00
_cell.angle_beta   90.00
_cell.angle_gamma   90.00
#
_symmetry.space_group_name_H-M   'P 1'
#
loop_
_entity.id
_entity.type
_entity.pdbx_description
1 polymer ?
#
loop_
_entity_poly.entity_id
_entity_poly.type
_entity_poly.pdbx_seq_one_letter_code
_entity_poly.pdbx_strand_id
1 'polypeptide(L)' 'MLPLADVELTLDGVALIIHGVQVRADASKTEITLPNYRAPDGSWKAAVALPDEIRGTMGDAVIAALPAGKQINYLML' A
#
# COMPACT_ATOMS: atom_id res chain seq x y z
N MET A 1 1.76 -15.56 -7.80
CA MET A 1 0.59 -14.92 -7.17
C MET A 1 1.13 -13.83 -6.24
N LEU A 2 0.64 -12.59 -6.34
CA LEU A 2 1.03 -11.53 -5.41
C LEU A 2 0.17 -11.66 -4.16
N PRO A 3 0.74 -11.57 -2.94
CA PRO A 3 -0.06 -11.53 -1.73
C PRO A 3 -0.89 -10.24 -1.69
N LEU A 4 -2.16 -10.39 -1.30
CA LEU A 4 -3.03 -9.30 -0.90
C LEU A 4 -2.91 -9.12 0.61
N ALA A 5 -2.86 -7.88 1.06
CA ALA A 5 -2.83 -7.50 2.45
C ALA A 5 -3.95 -6.52 2.76
N ASP A 6 -4.38 -6.54 4.01
CA ASP A 6 -5.19 -5.48 4.60
C ASP A 6 -4.26 -4.61 5.44
N VAL A 7 -4.44 -3.29 5.36
CA VAL A 7 -3.61 -2.32 6.07
C VAL A 7 -4.49 -1.50 6.99
N GLU A 8 -4.17 -1.54 8.28
CA GLU A 8 -4.78 -0.67 9.29
C GLU A 8 -3.88 0.52 9.59
N LEU A 9 -4.46 1.72 9.54
CA LEU A 9 -3.82 3.00 9.80
C LEU A 9 -4.59 3.69 10.92
N THR A 10 -3.90 4.25 11.91
CA THR A 10 -4.52 5.14 12.89
C THR A 10 -4.12 6.58 12.58
N LEU A 11 -5.09 7.41 12.19
CA LEU A 11 -4.91 8.84 11.94
C LEU A 11 -5.70 9.63 12.98
N ASP A 12 -5.00 10.39 13.83
CA ASP A 12 -5.61 11.18 14.92
C ASP A 12 -6.62 10.39 15.78
N GLY A 13 -6.30 9.12 16.06
CA GLY A 13 -7.15 8.22 16.86
C GLY A 13 -8.27 7.53 16.08
N VAL A 14 -8.40 7.77 14.77
CA VAL A 14 -9.35 7.10 13.89
C VAL A 14 -8.66 5.94 13.17
N ALA A 15 -9.16 4.72 13.39
CA ALA A 15 -8.71 3.54 12.67
C ALA A 15 -9.34 3.48 11.25
N LEU A 16 -8.49 3.35 10.25
CA LEU A 16 -8.83 3.21 8.84
C LEU A 16 -8.26 1.87 8.34
N ILE A 17 -9.11 1.04 7.75
CA ILE A 17 -8.70 -0.25 7.17
C ILE A 17 -8.81 -0.15 5.64
N ILE A 18 -7.71 -0.43 4.95
CA ILE A 18 -7.65 -0.48 3.49
C ILE A 18 -7.47 -1.94 3.07
N HIS A 19 -8.49 -2.50 2.44
CA HIS A 19 -8.47 -3.88 1.96
C HIS A 19 -7.86 -4.00 0.56
N GLY A 20 -7.20 -5.13 0.30
CA GLY A 20 -6.73 -5.47 -1.05
C GLY A 20 -5.50 -4.69 -1.51
N VAL A 21 -4.66 -4.25 -0.56
CA VAL A 21 -3.34 -3.68 -0.85
C VAL A 21 -2.45 -4.77 -1.43
N GLN A 22 -1.79 -4.47 -2.55
CA GLN A 22 -0.90 -5.42 -3.20
C GLN A 22 0.52 -5.20 -2.69
N VAL A 23 1.17 -6.28 -2.23
CA VAL A 23 2.56 -6.23 -1.77
C VAL A 23 3.41 -7.10 -2.68
N ARG A 24 4.46 -6.50 -3.26
CA ARG A 24 5.46 -7.19 -4.06
C ARG A 24 6.82 -6.99 -3.43
N ALA A 25 7.37 -8.05 -2.84
CA ALA A 25 8.70 -8.00 -2.24
C ALA A 25 9.65 -8.97 -2.96
N ASP A 26 10.66 -8.44 -3.64
CA ASP A 26 11.77 -9.22 -4.20
C ASP A 26 13.05 -9.04 -3.36
N ALA A 27 14.19 -9.53 -3.85
CA ALA A 27 15.47 -9.42 -3.14
C ALA A 27 16.04 -7.98 -3.15
N SER A 28 15.50 -7.11 -3.99
CA SER A 28 15.99 -5.73 -4.21
C SER A 28 15.06 -4.66 -3.62
N LYS A 29 13.75 -4.91 -3.59
CA LYS A 29 12.76 -3.94 -3.13
C LYS A 29 11.47 -4.58 -2.61
N THR A 30 10.76 -3.82 -1.79
CA THR A 30 9.33 -4.03 -1.55
C THR A 30 8.56 -2.90 -2.21
N GLU A 31 7.53 -3.23 -2.97
CA GLU A 31 6.63 -2.33 -3.67
C GLU A 31 5.22 -2.56 -3.13
N ILE A 32 4.56 -1.47 -2.78
CA ILE A 32 3.22 -1.46 -2.18
C ILE A 32 2.33 -0.68 -3.13
N THR A 33 1.26 -1.30 -3.60
CA THR A 33 0.30 -0.68 -4.49
C THR A 33 -1.06 -0.62 -3.80
N LEU A 34 -1.60 0.60 -3.71
CA LEU A 34 -2.96 0.82 -3.20
C LEU A 34 -3.99 0.15 -4.13
N PRO A 35 -5.18 -0.20 -3.60
CA PRO A 35 -6.22 -0.80 -4.41
C PRO A 35 -6.61 0.12 -5.56
N ASN A 36 -6.77 -0.48 -6.74
CA ASN A 36 -7.28 0.19 -7.92
C ASN A 36 -8.63 -0.41 -8.30
N TYR A 37 -9.49 0.41 -8.88
CA TYR A 37 -10.75 -0.05 -9.47
C TYR A 37 -10.79 0.28 -10.96
N ARG A 38 -11.63 -0.47 -11.68
CA ARG A 38 -11.92 -0.21 -13.08
C ARG A 38 -13.07 0.79 -13.17
N ALA A 39 -12.82 1.99 -13.67
CA ALA A 39 -13.84 3.00 -13.88
C ALA A 39 -14.74 2.65 -15.08
N PRO A 40 -15.94 3.25 -15.22
CA PRO A 40 -16.86 2.96 -16.32
C PRO A 40 -16.28 3.23 -17.72
N ASP A 41 -15.33 4.16 -17.81
CA ASP A 41 -14.57 4.46 -19.03
C ASP A 41 -13.51 3.40 -19.37
N GLY A 42 -13.38 2.36 -18.53
CA GLY A 42 -12.36 1.34 -18.67
C GLY A 42 -10.96 1.83 -18.33
N SER A 43 -10.78 2.90 -17.57
CA SER A 43 -9.48 3.26 -16.99
C SER A 43 -9.27 2.59 -15.63
N TRP A 44 -8.02 2.31 -15.27
CA TRP A 44 -7.68 1.98 -13.89
C TRP A 44 -7.55 3.29 -13.10
N LYS A 45 -8.20 3.37 -11.95
CA LYS A 45 -8.11 4.51 -11.04
C LYS A 45 -7.81 4.04 -9.62
N ALA A 46 -7.06 4.85 -8.89
CA ALA A 46 -6.84 4.63 -7.46
C ALA A 46 -8.19 4.63 -6.73
N ALA A 47 -8.44 3.58 -5.95
CA ALA A 47 -9.62 3.50 -5.10
C ALA A 47 -9.46 4.33 -3.81
N VAL A 48 -8.22 4.55 -3.40
CA VAL A 48 -7.85 5.36 -2.23
C VAL A 48 -6.74 6.31 -2.64
N ALA A 49 -6.90 7.60 -2.32
CA ALA A 49 -5.85 8.60 -2.44
C ALA A 49 -5.44 9.02 -1.03
N LEU A 50 -4.16 8.83 -0.71
CA LEU A 50 -3.56 9.30 0.54
C LEU A 50 -2.74 10.56 0.27
N PRO A 51 -2.77 11.57 1.16
CA PRO A 51 -1.90 12.72 1.07
C PRO A 51 -0.44 12.30 1.30
N ASP A 52 0.52 13.08 0.79
CA ASP A 52 1.95 12.75 0.78
C ASP A 52 2.49 12.42 2.18
N GLU A 53 2.00 13.16 3.17
CA GLU A 53 2.37 13.07 4.57
C GLU A 53 2.12 11.68 5.16
N ILE A 54 1.09 10.96 4.67
CA ILE A 54 0.65 9.68 5.22
C ILE A 54 1.21 8.49 4.43
N ARG A 55 1.77 8.72 3.24
CA ARG A 55 2.31 7.63 2.39
C ARG A 55 3.45 6.87 3.05
N GLY A 56 4.35 7.58 3.74
CA GLY A 56 5.47 6.98 4.46
C GLY A 56 5.00 6.07 5.60
N THR A 57 4.10 6.58 6.44
CA THR A 57 3.51 5.83 7.56
C THR A 57 2.77 4.57 7.09
N MET A 58 2.11 4.64 5.95
CA MET A 58 1.46 3.47 5.34
C MET A 58 2.46 2.42 4.85
N GLY A 59 3.56 2.86 4.22
CA GLY A 59 4.66 1.98 3.88
C GLY A 59 5.25 1.27 5.10
N ASP A 60 5.49 2.02 6.18
CA ASP A 60 6.03 1.49 7.43
C ASP A 60 5.11 0.47 8.09
N ALA A 61 3.79 0.74 8.11
CA ALA A 61 2.80 -0.19 8.66
C ALA A 61 2.79 -1.53 7.92
N VAL A 62 2.92 -1.51 6.58
CA VAL A 62 3.01 -2.72 5.77
C VAL A 62 4.33 -3.46 6.03
N ILE A 63 5.45 -2.75 6.14
CA ILE A 63 6.77 -3.36 6.41
C ILE A 63 6.82 -4.01 7.78
N ALA A 64 6.23 -3.39 8.80
CA ALA A 64 6.20 -3.94 10.16
C ALA A 64 5.49 -5.32 10.21
N ALA A 65 4.60 -5.58 9.25
CA ALA A 65 3.94 -6.87 9.08
C ALA A 65 4.75 -7.87 8.22
N LEU A 66 5.82 -7.44 7.55
CA LEU A 66 6.71 -8.30 6.74
C LEU A 66 7.84 -8.91 7.59
N PRO A 67 8.35 -10.10 7.22
CA PRO A 67 9.53 -10.68 7.86
C PRO A 67 10.75 -9.74 7.71
N ALA A 68 11.52 -9.54 8.79
CA ALA A 68 12.57 -8.53 8.88
C ALA A 68 13.64 -8.61 7.77
N GLY A 69 14.08 -7.44 7.26
CA GLY A 69 15.32 -7.31 6.46
C GLY A 69 15.21 -6.76 5.02
N LYS A 70 14.18 -5.98 4.64
CA LYS A 70 14.04 -5.45 3.27
C LYS A 70 14.00 -3.92 3.20
N GLN A 71 14.75 -3.33 2.26
CA GLN A 71 14.78 -1.89 1.94
C GLN A 71 13.77 -1.53 0.83
N ILE A 72 13.25 -0.29 0.81
CA ILE A 72 12.21 0.16 -0.15
C ILE A 72 12.68 1.35 -1.02
N ASN A 73 12.27 1.30 -2.30
CA ASN A 73 12.19 2.44 -3.21
C ASN A 73 10.72 2.60 -3.65
N TYR A 74 10.18 3.83 -3.57
CA TYR A 74 8.83 4.16 -4.02
C TYR A 74 8.75 4.15 -5.56
N LEU A 75 7.83 3.40 -6.16
CA LEU A 75 7.53 3.47 -7.60
C LEU A 75 6.13 4.10 -7.77
N MET A 76 6.09 5.30 -8.36
CA MET A 76 4.84 5.98 -8.72
C MET A 76 4.38 5.49 -10.10
N LEU A 77 3.13 5.05 -10.21
CA LEU A 77 2.37 5.00 -11.46
C LEU A 77 1.50 6.25 -11.56
#